data_AF-A0AAD5A7V4-F1
#
_entry.id   AF-A0AAD5A7V4-F1
#
_cell.length_a   1.000
_cell.length_b   1.000
_cell.length_c   1.000
_cell.angle_alpha   90.00
_cell.angle_beta   90.00
_cell.angle_gamma   90.00
#
_symmetry.space_group_name_H-M   'P 1'
#
loop_
_entity.id
_entity.type
_entity.pdbx_description
1 polymer ?
#
loop_
_entity_poly.entity_id
_entity_poly.type
_entity_poly.pdbx_seq_one_letter_code
_entity_poly.pdbx_strand_id
1 'polypeptide(L)'
;MTAVKFSSTGNNIVAALLIIFTVCCQVKLSWTSHSGYKLDMAQDSVDDQFIGCENNMFYKIKQNILPKEFKFDVGFTTTWNKYKNIQNYFKRIIKVYTSPFGSYSKLNNAVGSGRPKYKTQFNYKAYHFLLTRAIQTYQLKKCTNVFRWTTINFDSAFRGQQMRFGRFASTSFKSSLPGFGTNTCFKIRTCFGADISSMSVFPGEGEVLIPPYEKFIITNVMYNTMNCRIVYTLQSTGKFSNMNCALQKKY
;
A
#
# COMPACT_ATOMS: atom_id res chain seq x y z
N MET A 1 56.29 53.61 41.67
CA MET A 1 55.20 54.35 42.34
C MET A 1 54.66 55.32 41.30
N THR A 2 53.42 55.31 40.81
CA THR A 2 52.11 55.04 41.44
C THR A 2 51.08 54.74 40.34
N ALA A 3 50.15 53.80 40.62
CA ALA A 3 48.73 53.67 40.21
C ALA A 3 48.32 53.86 38.72
N VAL A 4 47.33 53.20 38.11
CA VAL A 4 46.05 52.62 38.53
C VAL A 4 45.69 51.54 37.49
N LYS A 5 45.10 50.40 37.90
CA LYS A 5 44.41 49.49 36.96
C LYS A 5 43.01 49.16 37.48
N PHE A 6 42.01 49.59 36.70
CA PHE A 6 40.66 49.04 36.58
C PHE A 6 40.29 49.22 35.08
N SER A 7 39.49 48.41 34.39
CA SER A 7 38.41 47.55 34.84
C SER A 7 38.05 46.49 33.78
N SER A 8 37.27 45.53 34.24
CA SER A 8 36.18 44.80 33.55
C SER A 8 36.51 44.01 32.29
N THR A 9 36.48 42.68 32.41
CA THR A 9 35.92 41.75 31.41
C THR A 9 35.68 40.39 32.08
N GLY A 10 34.93 40.41 33.18
CA GLY A 10 34.49 39.20 33.88
C GLY A 10 32.98 39.12 33.88
N ASN A 11 32.35 38.91 32.71
CA ASN A 11 30.91 38.60 32.64
C ASN A 11 30.46 37.85 31.37
N ASN A 12 31.35 37.52 30.43
CA ASN A 12 30.94 36.94 29.14
C ASN A 12 31.07 35.40 29.05
N ILE A 13 31.61 34.73 30.08
CA ILE A 13 31.77 33.26 30.06
C ILE A 13 30.57 32.56 30.74
N VAL A 14 29.97 33.19 31.75
CA VAL A 14 28.81 32.62 32.47
C VAL A 14 27.52 32.72 31.63
N ALA A 15 27.38 33.80 30.84
CA ALA A 15 26.25 33.95 29.93
C ALA A 15 26.27 32.96 28.75
N ALA A 16 27.46 32.57 28.27
CA ALA A 16 27.61 31.63 27.16
C ALA A 16 27.26 30.17 27.57
N LEU A 17 27.51 29.78 28.82
CA LEU A 17 27.21 28.43 29.34
C LEU A 17 25.72 28.22 29.65
N LEU A 18 24.99 29.29 30.03
CA LEU A 18 23.54 29.23 30.29
C LEU A 18 22.67 29.17 29.02
N ILE A 19 23.19 29.65 27.89
CA ILE A 19 22.48 29.58 26.59
C ILE A 19 22.59 28.18 25.95
N ILE A 20 23.66 27.44 26.23
CA ILE A 20 23.81 26.06 25.70
C ILE A 20 22.87 25.08 26.42
N PHE A 21 22.60 25.29 27.71
CA PHE A 21 21.68 24.42 28.48
C PHE A 21 20.18 24.69 28.21
N THR A 22 19.82 25.92 27.84
CA THR A 22 18.43 26.27 27.50
C THR A 22 18.05 25.92 26.06
N VAL A 23 19.00 25.99 25.11
CA VAL A 23 18.75 25.57 23.72
C VAL A 23 18.76 24.04 23.56
N CYS A 24 19.38 23.29 24.48
CA CYS A 24 19.31 21.82 24.47
C CYS A 24 17.98 21.25 24.99
N CYS A 25 17.10 22.08 25.59
CA CYS A 25 15.86 21.62 26.23
C CYS A 25 14.56 21.99 25.49
N GLN A 26 14.64 22.65 24.32
CA GLN A 26 13.43 22.97 23.54
C GLN A 26 13.44 22.56 22.07
N VAL A 27 14.53 21.98 21.56
CA VAL A 27 14.38 21.08 20.42
C VAL A 27 13.94 19.74 20.99
N LYS A 28 12.63 19.61 21.27
CA LYS A 28 12.00 18.30 21.11
C LYS A 28 12.27 17.95 19.65
N LEU A 29 13.37 17.24 19.40
CA LEU A 29 13.48 16.34 18.28
C LEU A 29 12.29 15.41 18.47
N SER A 30 11.16 15.83 17.89
CA SER A 30 10.10 14.95 17.50
C SER A 30 10.79 13.99 16.55
N TRP A 31 11.36 12.94 17.13
CA TRP A 31 11.39 11.66 16.49
C TRP A 31 9.92 11.39 16.19
N THR A 32 9.46 11.90 15.06
CA THR A 32 8.38 11.27 14.35
C THR A 32 8.95 9.90 14.07
N SER A 33 8.69 8.95 14.99
CA SER A 33 8.80 7.55 14.64
C SER A 33 7.95 7.47 13.39
N HIS A 34 8.58 7.30 12.24
CA HIS A 34 7.86 6.92 11.03
C HIS A 34 6.93 5.81 11.51
N SER A 35 5.61 6.02 11.40
CA SER A 35 4.66 5.00 11.78
C SER A 35 5.06 3.76 11.00
N GLY A 36 5.68 2.80 11.70
CA GLY A 36 6.27 1.64 11.08
C GLY A 36 5.19 0.94 10.27
N TYR A 37 5.51 0.52 9.06
CA TYR A 37 4.56 -0.27 8.30
C TYR A 37 4.34 -1.58 9.07
N LYS A 38 3.14 -1.79 9.60
CA LYS A 38 2.81 -2.99 10.37
C LYS A 38 2.35 -4.12 9.46
N LEU A 39 2.77 -5.34 9.77
CA LEU A 39 2.21 -6.56 9.18
C LEU A 39 1.03 -7.04 10.04
N ASP A 40 -0.03 -6.25 10.10
CA ASP A 40 -1.21 -6.53 10.92
C ASP A 40 -2.41 -6.96 10.05
N MET A 41 -3.60 -7.00 10.66
CA MET A 41 -4.84 -7.33 9.96
C MET A 41 -5.41 -6.16 9.12
N ALA A 42 -4.67 -5.06 8.98
CA ALA A 42 -5.01 -3.88 8.19
C ALA A 42 -6.44 -3.37 8.44
N GLN A 43 -6.73 -2.98 9.68
CA GLN A 43 -8.10 -2.62 10.08
C GLN A 43 -8.66 -1.44 9.31
N ASP A 44 -7.84 -0.50 8.84
CA ASP A 44 -8.31 0.68 8.10
C ASP A 44 -8.37 0.47 6.58
N SER A 45 -8.11 -0.75 6.12
CA SER A 45 -8.18 -1.11 4.71
C SER A 45 -9.59 -1.01 4.15
N VAL A 46 -9.72 -0.38 2.98
CA VAL A 46 -10.88 -0.54 2.11
C VAL A 46 -10.79 -1.92 1.46
N ASP A 47 -11.58 -2.86 1.96
CA ASP A 47 -11.48 -4.29 1.63
C ASP A 47 -12.81 -4.86 1.11
N ASP A 48 -13.68 -4.01 0.56
CA ASP A 48 -15.01 -4.38 0.07
C ASP A 48 -14.90 -5.41 -1.07
N GLN A 49 -15.59 -6.54 -0.89
CA GLN A 49 -15.58 -7.64 -1.85
C GLN A 49 -16.73 -7.54 -2.88
N PHE A 50 -17.71 -6.69 -2.61
CA PHE A 50 -18.91 -6.48 -3.43
C PHE A 50 -19.76 -7.74 -3.65
N ILE A 51 -19.76 -8.67 -2.68
CA ILE A 51 -20.50 -9.94 -2.76
C ILE A 51 -22.00 -9.64 -2.72
N GLY A 52 -22.71 -10.05 -3.77
CA GLY A 52 -24.16 -9.88 -3.90
C GLY A 52 -24.61 -8.52 -4.42
N CYS A 53 -23.68 -7.62 -4.75
CA CYS A 53 -23.98 -6.30 -5.32
C CYS A 53 -23.21 -5.97 -6.60
N GLU A 54 -22.56 -6.95 -7.20
CA GLU A 54 -21.63 -6.81 -8.32
C GLU A 54 -22.23 -6.01 -9.48
N ASN A 55 -23.41 -6.41 -9.97
CA ASN A 55 -24.03 -5.82 -11.15
C ASN A 55 -24.54 -4.40 -10.88
N ASN A 56 -25.26 -4.19 -9.78
CA ASN A 56 -25.75 -2.88 -9.39
C ASN A 56 -24.59 -1.92 -9.12
N MET A 57 -23.54 -2.40 -8.43
CA MET A 57 -22.35 -1.59 -8.21
C MET A 57 -21.66 -1.24 -9.52
N PHE A 58 -21.49 -2.18 -10.45
CA PHE A 58 -20.89 -1.89 -11.76
C PHE A 58 -21.67 -0.82 -12.53
N TYR A 59 -23.01 -0.90 -12.53
CA TYR A 59 -23.86 0.13 -13.12
C TYR A 59 -23.63 1.51 -12.47
N LYS A 60 -23.69 1.57 -11.13
CA LYS A 60 -23.44 2.81 -10.36
C LYS A 60 -22.04 3.37 -10.61
N ILE A 61 -21.03 2.50 -10.70
CA ILE A 61 -19.65 2.87 -11.00
C ILE A 61 -19.59 3.55 -12.36
N LYS A 62 -20.12 2.92 -13.42
CA LYS A 62 -20.05 3.44 -14.79
C LYS A 62 -20.77 4.77 -14.95
N GLN A 63 -21.98 4.89 -14.41
CA GLN A 63 -22.82 6.08 -14.63
C GLN A 63 -22.40 7.27 -13.77
N ASN A 64 -22.07 7.02 -12.50
CA ASN A 64 -22.04 8.10 -11.51
C ASN A 64 -20.68 8.35 -10.88
N ILE A 65 -19.87 7.30 -10.67
CA ILE A 65 -18.67 7.40 -9.82
C ILE A 65 -17.40 7.54 -10.67
N LEU A 66 -17.22 6.69 -11.68
CA LEU A 66 -16.04 6.73 -12.53
C LEU A 66 -15.86 8.09 -13.24
N PRO A 67 -16.90 8.75 -13.80
CA PRO A 67 -16.74 10.08 -14.39
C PRO A 67 -16.30 11.15 -13.38
N LYS A 68 -16.64 11.00 -12.09
CA LYS A 68 -16.20 11.92 -11.03
C LYS A 68 -14.74 11.69 -10.67
N GLU A 69 -14.30 10.43 -10.57
CA GLU A 69 -12.90 10.10 -10.30
C GLU A 69 -11.98 10.58 -11.43
N PHE A 70 -12.46 10.58 -12.67
CA PHE A 70 -11.67 11.15 -13.77
C PHE A 70 -11.41 12.66 -13.64
N LYS A 71 -12.28 13.39 -12.97
CA LYS A 71 -12.06 14.82 -12.68
C LYS A 71 -11.10 15.02 -11.50
N PHE A 72 -10.94 14.01 -10.65
CA PHE A 72 -10.13 14.09 -9.44
C PHE A 72 -8.66 13.72 -9.68
N ASP A 73 -8.38 12.67 -10.47
CA ASP A 73 -7.02 12.18 -10.67
C ASP A 73 -6.64 12.16 -12.16
N VAL A 74 -5.91 13.18 -12.59
CA VAL A 74 -5.42 13.33 -13.97
C VAL A 74 -4.57 12.13 -14.40
N GLY A 75 -3.77 11.55 -13.51
CA GLY A 75 -2.94 10.38 -13.83
C GLY A 75 -3.79 9.15 -14.14
N PHE A 76 -4.87 8.96 -13.39
CA PHE A 76 -5.85 7.91 -13.64
C PHE A 76 -6.54 8.15 -15.00
N THR A 77 -7.05 9.35 -15.24
CA THR A 77 -7.78 9.71 -16.47
C THR A 77 -6.93 9.57 -17.72
N THR A 78 -5.73 10.13 -17.71
CA THR A 78 -4.79 10.08 -18.84
C THR A 78 -4.42 8.63 -19.16
N THR A 79 -4.08 7.84 -18.14
CA THR A 79 -3.76 6.43 -18.34
C THR A 79 -4.97 5.61 -18.79
N TRP A 80 -6.16 5.87 -18.23
CA TRP A 80 -7.39 5.23 -18.68
C TRP A 80 -7.63 5.51 -20.16
N ASN A 81 -7.53 6.78 -20.60
CA ASN A 81 -7.75 7.19 -21.99
C ASN A 81 -6.70 6.64 -22.96
N LYS A 82 -5.45 6.43 -22.52
CA LYS A 82 -4.42 5.74 -23.31
C LYS A 82 -4.87 4.35 -23.76
N TYR A 83 -5.64 3.64 -22.95
CA TYR A 83 -6.14 2.29 -23.24
C TYR A 83 -7.62 2.26 -23.66
N LYS A 84 -8.12 3.32 -24.32
CA LYS A 84 -9.54 3.47 -24.71
C LYS A 84 -10.09 2.44 -25.68
N ASN A 85 -9.22 1.81 -26.45
CA ASN A 85 -9.56 0.71 -27.37
C ASN A 85 -9.91 -0.59 -26.63
N ILE A 86 -9.52 -0.74 -25.36
CA ILE A 86 -9.86 -1.91 -24.54
C ILE A 86 -11.27 -1.73 -23.97
N GLN A 87 -12.27 -2.34 -24.63
CA GLN A 87 -13.67 -2.25 -24.23
C GLN A 87 -13.97 -2.94 -22.89
N ASN A 88 -13.22 -4.01 -22.58
CA ASN A 88 -13.37 -4.71 -21.31
C ASN A 88 -12.77 -3.87 -20.17
N TYR A 89 -13.63 -3.33 -19.30
CA TYR A 89 -13.24 -2.47 -18.18
C TYR A 89 -12.24 -3.14 -17.22
N PHE A 90 -12.34 -4.46 -17.02
CA PHE A 90 -11.45 -5.19 -16.13
C PHE A 90 -10.06 -5.37 -16.73
N LYS A 91 -9.95 -5.60 -18.05
CA LYS A 91 -8.64 -5.60 -18.72
C LYS A 91 -8.04 -4.19 -18.73
N ARG A 92 -8.86 -3.18 -18.97
CA ARG A 92 -8.43 -1.77 -19.01
C ARG A 92 -7.94 -1.29 -17.65
N ILE A 93 -8.63 -1.60 -16.56
CA ILE A 93 -8.19 -1.18 -15.21
C ILE A 93 -6.89 -1.87 -14.79
N ILE A 94 -6.63 -3.12 -15.23
CA ILE A 94 -5.34 -3.79 -15.05
C ILE A 94 -4.23 -3.02 -15.77
N LYS A 95 -4.45 -2.60 -17.03
CA LYS A 95 -3.48 -1.75 -17.76
C LYS A 95 -3.23 -0.42 -17.07
N VAL A 96 -4.26 0.16 -16.44
CA VAL A 96 -4.10 1.38 -15.65
C VAL A 96 -3.26 1.13 -14.40
N TYR A 97 -3.54 0.05 -13.67
CA TYR A 97 -2.84 -0.31 -12.44
C TYR A 97 -1.37 -0.63 -12.66
N THR A 98 -1.05 -1.29 -13.76
CA THR A 98 0.32 -1.70 -14.10
C THR A 98 1.10 -0.65 -14.90
N SER A 99 0.47 0.48 -15.25
CA SER A 99 1.13 1.57 -15.97
C SER A 99 2.09 2.34 -15.07
N PRO A 100 3.31 2.67 -15.54
CA PRO A 100 4.24 3.50 -14.78
C PRO A 100 3.72 4.93 -14.59
N PHE A 101 2.82 5.38 -15.48
CA PHE A 101 2.13 6.68 -15.39
C PHE A 101 0.78 6.58 -14.66
N GLY A 102 0.42 5.39 -14.17
CA GLY A 102 -0.82 5.13 -13.47
C GLY A 102 -0.80 5.57 -12.01
N SER A 103 -1.98 5.67 -11.41
CA SER A 103 -2.15 6.09 -10.01
C SER A 103 -2.14 4.93 -9.01
N TYR A 104 -1.42 3.84 -9.30
CA TYR A 104 -1.45 2.63 -8.45
C TYR A 104 -0.99 2.90 -7.01
N SER A 105 0.03 3.75 -6.83
CA SER A 105 0.55 4.14 -5.52
C SER A 105 -0.48 4.96 -4.75
N LYS A 106 -1.12 5.94 -5.39
CA LYS A 106 -2.20 6.75 -4.81
C LYS A 106 -3.40 5.89 -4.42
N LEU A 107 -3.80 4.96 -5.30
CA LEU A 107 -4.85 3.98 -5.03
C LEU A 107 -4.48 3.15 -3.79
N ASN A 108 -3.31 2.51 -3.77
CA ASN A 108 -2.91 1.63 -2.68
C ASN A 108 -2.76 2.36 -1.34
N ASN A 109 -2.33 3.64 -1.37
CA ASN A 109 -2.30 4.49 -0.19
C ASN A 109 -3.71 4.79 0.31
N ALA A 110 -4.62 5.21 -0.58
CA ALA A 110 -6.00 5.46 -0.22
C ALA A 110 -6.70 4.21 0.29
N VAL A 111 -6.44 3.05 -0.33
CA VAL A 111 -7.03 1.76 0.07
C VAL A 111 -6.52 1.34 1.44
N GLY A 112 -5.23 1.52 1.74
CA GLY A 112 -4.64 1.09 3.01
C GLY A 112 -5.21 1.76 4.26
N SER A 113 -5.74 2.97 4.16
CA SER A 113 -6.25 3.76 5.30
C SER A 113 -7.64 4.36 5.09
N GLY A 114 -8.30 4.01 3.98
CA GLY A 114 -9.49 4.72 3.51
C GLY A 114 -10.80 4.31 4.17
N ARG A 115 -10.86 3.18 4.90
CA ARG A 115 -12.13 2.65 5.44
C ARG A 115 -12.88 3.64 6.32
N PRO A 116 -12.25 4.32 7.30
CA PRO A 116 -12.95 5.28 8.15
C PRO A 116 -13.61 6.43 7.37
N LYS A 117 -13.10 6.73 6.17
CA LYS A 117 -13.56 7.84 5.33
C LYS A 117 -14.14 7.38 3.99
N TYR A 118 -14.52 6.11 3.89
CA TYR A 118 -14.87 5.48 2.62
C TYR A 118 -16.04 6.17 1.90
N LYS A 119 -17.08 6.56 2.65
CA LYS A 119 -18.26 7.23 2.06
C LYS A 119 -18.01 8.68 1.70
N THR A 120 -17.08 9.36 2.36
CA THR A 120 -16.86 10.81 2.25
C THR A 120 -15.61 11.15 1.42
N GLN A 121 -14.41 10.87 1.92
CA GLN A 121 -13.14 11.38 1.36
C GLN A 121 -12.38 10.36 0.49
N PHE A 122 -12.86 9.13 0.37
CA PHE A 122 -12.20 8.11 -0.46
C PHE A 122 -12.56 8.30 -1.95
N ASN A 123 -11.62 8.82 -2.75
CA ASN A 123 -11.84 9.20 -4.15
C ASN A 123 -11.46 8.12 -5.18
N TYR A 124 -11.32 6.87 -4.75
CA TYR A 124 -10.91 5.74 -5.60
C TYR A 124 -11.91 4.56 -5.54
N LYS A 125 -13.19 4.86 -5.34
CA LYS A 125 -14.32 3.90 -5.29
C LYS A 125 -14.44 3.10 -6.59
N ALA A 126 -14.46 3.76 -7.75
CA ALA A 126 -14.56 3.13 -9.05
C ALA A 126 -13.31 2.34 -9.38
N TYR A 127 -12.13 2.92 -9.16
CA TYR A 127 -10.87 2.20 -9.34
C TYR A 127 -10.82 0.93 -8.48
N HIS A 128 -11.04 1.06 -7.16
CA HIS A 128 -11.06 -0.09 -6.24
C HIS A 128 -12.07 -1.15 -6.66
N PHE A 129 -13.30 -0.76 -7.02
CA PHE A 129 -14.33 -1.70 -7.48
C PHE A 129 -13.89 -2.46 -8.73
N LEU A 130 -13.47 -1.74 -9.77
CA LEU A 130 -13.10 -2.34 -11.05
C LEU A 130 -11.92 -3.29 -10.90
N LEU A 131 -10.91 -2.91 -10.10
CA LEU A 131 -9.74 -3.76 -9.86
C LEU A 131 -10.08 -4.98 -9.01
N THR A 132 -10.94 -4.83 -8.00
CA THR A 132 -11.46 -5.95 -7.19
C THR A 132 -12.20 -6.96 -8.07
N ARG A 133 -13.10 -6.48 -8.93
CA ARG A 133 -13.83 -7.33 -9.88
C ARG A 133 -12.92 -7.96 -10.93
N ALA A 134 -11.89 -7.25 -11.37
CA ALA A 134 -10.89 -7.80 -12.29
C ALA A 134 -10.15 -8.99 -11.64
N ILE A 135 -9.70 -8.86 -10.40
CA ILE A 135 -9.05 -9.95 -9.67
C ILE A 135 -10.01 -11.14 -9.52
N GLN A 136 -11.25 -10.91 -9.13
CA GLN A 136 -12.25 -11.97 -8.99
C GLN A 136 -12.56 -12.67 -10.34
N THR A 137 -12.53 -11.92 -11.44
CA THR A 137 -12.77 -12.45 -12.80
C THR A 137 -11.60 -13.31 -13.29
N TYR A 138 -10.36 -12.89 -13.01
CA TYR A 138 -9.14 -13.52 -13.49
C TYR A 138 -8.39 -14.30 -12.39
N GLN A 139 -9.11 -14.69 -11.33
CA GLN A 139 -8.54 -15.41 -10.20
C GLN A 139 -7.94 -16.73 -10.66
N LEU A 140 -6.76 -17.07 -10.13
CA LEU A 140 -6.16 -18.37 -10.33
C LEU A 140 -7.04 -19.48 -9.75
N LYS A 141 -7.19 -20.58 -10.50
CA LYS A 141 -8.01 -21.73 -10.07
C LYS A 141 -7.40 -22.52 -8.91
N LYS A 142 -6.08 -22.42 -8.72
CA LYS A 142 -5.32 -23.11 -7.68
C LYS A 142 -4.51 -22.11 -6.90
N CYS A 143 -4.28 -22.41 -5.62
CA CYS A 143 -3.35 -21.63 -4.82
C CYS A 143 -1.93 -21.77 -5.38
N THR A 144 -1.23 -20.65 -5.48
CA THR A 144 0.02 -20.51 -6.21
C THR A 144 1.07 -19.83 -5.35
N ASN A 145 2.33 -20.24 -5.55
CA ASN A 145 3.48 -19.60 -4.92
C ASN A 145 3.91 -18.39 -5.76
N VAL A 146 4.02 -17.24 -5.12
CA VAL A 146 4.43 -15.96 -5.71
C VAL A 146 5.39 -15.24 -4.79
N PHE A 147 6.08 -14.23 -5.33
CA PHE A 147 7.13 -13.50 -4.64
C PHE A 147 6.88 -12.01 -4.71
N ARG A 148 7.28 -11.30 -3.65
CA ARG A 148 7.20 -9.85 -3.57
C ARG A 148 8.44 -9.29 -2.90
N TRP A 149 8.93 -8.18 -3.41
CA TRP A 149 10.06 -7.43 -2.88
C TRP A 149 9.62 -6.01 -2.56
N THR A 150 10.23 -5.42 -1.54
CA THR A 150 9.96 -4.05 -1.13
C THR A 150 11.22 -3.36 -0.60
N THR A 151 11.24 -2.03 -0.71
CA THR A 151 12.20 -1.16 -0.01
C THR A 151 11.74 -0.81 1.41
N ILE A 152 10.62 -1.37 1.87
CA ILE A 152 10.00 -1.03 3.16
C ILE A 152 10.58 -1.92 4.26
N ASN A 153 10.91 -1.31 5.39
CA ASN A 153 11.11 -2.02 6.65
C ASN A 153 9.76 -2.05 7.38
N PHE A 154 9.27 -3.26 7.66
CA PHE A 154 8.05 -3.44 8.45
C PHE A 154 8.41 -3.62 9.92
N ASP A 155 7.49 -3.27 10.80
CA ASP A 155 7.57 -3.65 12.21
C ASP A 155 7.70 -5.17 12.31
N SER A 156 8.54 -5.63 13.24
CA SER A 156 8.82 -7.05 13.43
C SER A 156 7.53 -7.84 13.61
N ALA A 157 7.34 -8.87 12.79
CA ALA A 157 6.25 -9.82 12.90
C ALA A 157 6.80 -11.22 13.20
N PHE A 158 5.97 -12.07 13.81
CA PHE A 158 6.40 -13.39 14.27
C PHE A 158 5.64 -14.53 13.57
N ARG A 159 6.22 -15.73 13.58
CA ARG A 159 5.58 -16.95 13.08
C ARG A 159 4.28 -17.21 13.85
N GLY A 160 3.20 -17.48 13.12
CA GLY A 160 1.85 -17.69 13.68
C GLY A 160 0.98 -16.45 13.66
N GLN A 161 1.56 -15.25 13.46
CA GLN A 161 0.80 -14.01 13.33
C GLN A 161 -0.04 -14.01 12.05
N GLN A 162 -1.28 -13.53 12.18
CA GLN A 162 -2.15 -13.27 11.02
C GLN A 162 -1.92 -11.86 10.48
N MET A 163 -1.97 -11.73 9.17
CA MET A 163 -1.85 -10.45 8.50
C MET A 163 -2.70 -10.37 7.23
N ARG A 164 -2.93 -9.14 6.77
CA ARG A 164 -3.40 -8.82 5.43
C ARG A 164 -2.53 -7.69 4.87
N PHE A 165 -2.35 -7.65 3.56
CA PHE A 165 -1.69 -6.50 2.95
C PHE A 165 -2.53 -5.23 3.09
N GLY A 166 -3.86 -5.36 3.17
CA GLY A 166 -4.79 -4.23 3.30
C GLY A 166 -4.78 -3.29 2.09
N ARG A 167 -4.17 -3.71 0.99
CA ARG A 167 -4.04 -2.99 -0.29
C ARG A 167 -3.88 -4.03 -1.39
N PHE A 168 -3.98 -3.61 -2.64
CA PHE A 168 -3.65 -4.50 -3.75
C PHE A 168 -2.14 -4.76 -3.71
N ALA A 169 -1.76 -6.04 -3.66
CA ALA A 169 -0.35 -6.43 -3.56
C ALA A 169 0.10 -7.07 -4.87
N SER A 170 0.92 -6.33 -5.62
CA SER A 170 1.62 -6.86 -6.78
C SER A 170 2.67 -7.88 -6.34
N THR A 171 2.65 -9.04 -6.98
CA THR A 171 3.57 -10.15 -6.75
C THR A 171 3.97 -10.75 -8.10
N SER A 172 4.93 -11.65 -8.14
CA SER A 172 5.36 -12.30 -9.36
C SER A 172 5.45 -13.81 -9.21
N PHE A 173 5.18 -14.54 -10.29
CA PHE A 173 5.56 -15.96 -10.40
C PHE A 173 7.08 -16.17 -10.36
N LYS A 174 7.86 -15.17 -10.79
CA LYS A 174 9.32 -15.23 -10.82
C LYS A 174 9.86 -15.08 -9.41
N SER A 175 10.78 -15.97 -9.02
CA SER A 175 11.48 -15.93 -7.74
C SER A 175 12.65 -14.96 -7.68
N SER A 176 12.92 -14.25 -8.78
CA SER A 176 13.94 -13.21 -8.88
C SER A 176 13.50 -12.17 -9.91
N LEU A 177 13.33 -10.93 -9.46
CA LEU A 177 13.10 -9.76 -10.30
C LEU A 177 13.90 -8.58 -9.72
N PRO A 178 14.84 -8.00 -10.47
CA PRO A 178 15.60 -6.84 -10.00
C PRO A 178 14.71 -5.59 -9.94
N GLY A 179 15.12 -4.61 -9.12
CA GLY A 179 14.51 -3.27 -9.12
C GLY A 179 13.35 -3.02 -8.15
N PHE A 180 12.92 -4.02 -7.37
CA PHE A 180 11.77 -3.90 -6.43
C PHE A 180 12.17 -3.77 -4.95
N GLY A 181 13.48 -3.71 -4.66
CA GLY A 181 14.03 -3.55 -3.31
C GLY A 181 14.45 -4.86 -2.64
N THR A 182 15.13 -4.71 -1.50
CA THR A 182 15.79 -5.82 -0.78
C THR A 182 15.63 -5.73 0.74
N ASN A 183 14.75 -4.85 1.23
CA ASN A 183 14.56 -4.68 2.68
C ASN A 183 13.67 -5.79 3.23
N THR A 184 12.42 -5.84 2.77
CA THR A 184 11.48 -6.90 3.16
C THR A 184 10.95 -7.60 1.93
N CYS A 185 11.04 -8.92 1.93
CA CYS A 185 10.56 -9.76 0.86
C CYS A 185 9.56 -10.80 1.38
N PHE A 186 8.74 -11.32 0.48
CA PHE A 186 7.68 -12.25 0.82
C PHE A 186 7.70 -13.44 -0.13
N LYS A 187 7.65 -14.65 0.45
CA LYS A 187 7.26 -15.88 -0.25
C LYS A 187 5.81 -16.14 0.10
N ILE A 188 4.91 -16.12 -0.88
CA ILE A 188 3.48 -16.09 -0.61
C ILE A 188 2.81 -17.25 -1.32
N ARG A 189 2.05 -18.07 -0.59
CA ARG A 189 1.08 -19.00 -1.17
C ARG A 189 -0.31 -18.37 -1.15
N THR A 190 -0.67 -17.69 -2.24
CA THR A 190 -1.97 -17.02 -2.42
C THR A 190 -3.00 -17.96 -3.03
N CYS A 191 -4.25 -17.85 -2.60
CA CYS A 191 -5.40 -18.57 -3.18
C CYS A 191 -6.39 -17.64 -3.89
N PHE A 192 -6.24 -16.31 -3.73
CA PHE A 192 -7.16 -15.31 -4.29
C PHE A 192 -6.47 -14.32 -5.23
N GLY A 193 -5.18 -14.52 -5.51
CA GLY A 193 -4.46 -13.76 -6.53
C GLY A 193 -4.96 -14.05 -7.95
N ALA A 194 -4.88 -13.03 -8.80
CA ALA A 194 -5.19 -13.13 -10.22
C ALA A 194 -3.91 -13.03 -11.05
N ASP A 195 -3.75 -13.94 -12.01
CA ASP A 195 -2.69 -13.81 -13.02
C ASP A 195 -3.08 -12.70 -13.99
N ILE A 196 -2.34 -11.59 -13.92
CA ILE A 196 -2.56 -10.43 -14.77
C ILE A 196 -1.43 -10.23 -15.78
N SER A 197 -0.49 -11.17 -15.88
CA SER A 197 0.71 -11.06 -16.73
C SER A 197 0.37 -10.70 -18.19
N SER A 198 -0.54 -11.44 -18.82
CA SER A 198 -0.97 -11.20 -20.20
C SER A 198 -1.70 -9.86 -20.42
N MET A 199 -2.21 -9.25 -19.35
CA MET A 199 -2.97 -7.99 -19.38
C MET A 199 -2.17 -6.80 -18.85
N SER A 200 -1.05 -7.04 -18.16
CA SER A 200 -0.17 -6.01 -17.60
C SER A 200 0.52 -5.20 -18.70
N VAL A 201 0.96 -3.99 -18.38
CA VAL A 201 1.87 -3.20 -19.22
C VAL A 201 3.24 -3.86 -19.34
N PHE A 202 3.63 -4.68 -18.36
CA PHE A 202 4.91 -5.40 -18.32
C PHE A 202 4.69 -6.92 -18.21
N PRO A 203 4.30 -7.61 -19.31
CA PRO A 203 4.03 -9.05 -19.26
C PRO A 203 5.21 -9.89 -18.77
N GLY A 204 6.44 -9.41 -19.03
CA GLY A 204 7.68 -10.05 -18.57
C GLY A 204 7.83 -10.13 -17.05
N GLU A 205 7.07 -9.37 -16.27
CA GLU A 205 7.10 -9.46 -14.80
C GLU A 205 6.36 -10.70 -14.28
N GLY A 206 5.50 -11.34 -15.07
CA GLY A 206 4.71 -12.48 -14.59
C GLY A 206 3.84 -12.12 -13.39
N GLU A 207 3.21 -10.95 -13.43
CA GLU A 207 2.54 -10.36 -12.28
C GLU A 207 1.27 -11.13 -11.86
N VAL A 208 1.19 -11.44 -10.57
CA VAL A 208 -0.01 -11.93 -9.89
C VAL A 208 -0.46 -10.86 -8.90
N LEU A 209 -1.70 -10.40 -9.04
CA LEU A 209 -2.25 -9.35 -8.19
C LEU A 209 -3.13 -9.93 -7.08
N ILE A 210 -2.74 -9.70 -5.83
CA ILE A 210 -3.45 -10.17 -4.63
C ILE A 210 -4.44 -9.08 -4.15
N PRO A 211 -5.69 -9.44 -3.82
CA PRO A 211 -6.68 -8.47 -3.35
C PRO A 211 -6.45 -8.05 -1.87
N PRO A 212 -6.97 -6.88 -1.44
CA PRO A 212 -6.77 -6.36 -0.08
C PRO A 212 -7.32 -7.27 1.04
N TYR A 213 -8.32 -8.09 0.72
CA TYR A 213 -9.07 -8.92 1.67
C TYR A 213 -8.48 -10.33 1.88
N GLU A 214 -7.41 -10.71 1.17
CA GLU A 214 -6.79 -12.02 1.41
C GLU A 214 -6.05 -12.03 2.75
N LYS A 215 -6.35 -13.05 3.57
CA LYS A 215 -5.77 -13.24 4.90
C LYS A 215 -4.67 -14.28 4.87
N PHE A 216 -3.54 -13.97 5.48
CA PHE A 216 -2.39 -14.84 5.57
C PHE A 216 -2.02 -15.13 7.02
N ILE A 217 -1.42 -16.30 7.23
CA ILE A 217 -0.62 -16.58 8.43
C ILE A 217 0.86 -16.57 8.05
N ILE A 218 1.69 -15.99 8.91
CA ILE A 218 3.16 -16.03 8.75
C ILE A 218 3.63 -17.41 9.21
N THR A 219 4.12 -18.23 8.29
CA THR A 219 4.59 -19.58 8.60
C THR A 219 6.08 -19.65 8.89
N ASN A 220 6.86 -18.67 8.40
CA ASN A 220 8.29 -18.60 8.63
C ASN A 220 8.81 -17.16 8.51
N VAL A 221 9.90 -16.87 9.22
CA VAL A 221 10.65 -15.61 9.18
C VAL A 221 12.13 -15.96 9.00
N MET A 222 12.75 -15.47 7.92
CA MET A 222 14.16 -15.72 7.62
C MET A 222 14.89 -14.39 7.45
N TYR A 223 16.16 -14.34 7.86
CA TYR A 223 17.02 -13.17 7.71
C TYR A 223 18.07 -13.41 6.63
N ASN A 224 18.48 -12.34 5.94
CA ASN A 224 19.58 -12.36 4.95
C ASN A 224 19.44 -13.48 3.90
N THR A 225 18.22 -13.68 3.39
CA THR A 225 17.87 -14.74 2.43
C THR A 225 17.28 -14.13 1.17
N MET A 226 17.48 -14.74 -0.01
CA MET A 226 17.01 -14.19 -1.31
C MET A 226 17.51 -12.77 -1.61
N ASN A 227 18.71 -12.41 -1.15
CA ASN A 227 19.23 -11.04 -1.20
C ASN A 227 18.32 -10.02 -0.50
N CYS A 228 17.54 -10.46 0.49
CA CYS A 228 16.69 -9.61 1.30
C CYS A 228 17.10 -9.64 2.77
N ARG A 229 17.04 -8.48 3.43
CA ARG A 229 17.35 -8.37 4.87
C ARG A 229 16.43 -9.28 5.70
N ILE A 230 15.13 -9.30 5.37
CA ILE A 230 14.15 -10.19 6.00
C ILE A 230 13.18 -10.75 4.95
N VAL A 231 12.80 -12.01 5.12
CA VAL A 231 11.85 -12.73 4.28
C VAL A 231 10.74 -13.34 5.13
N TYR A 232 9.50 -12.96 4.86
CA TYR A 232 8.32 -13.58 5.46
C TYR A 232 7.73 -14.63 4.52
N THR A 233 7.44 -15.82 5.04
CA THR A 233 6.67 -16.82 4.31
C THR A 233 5.21 -16.74 4.74
N LEU A 234 4.32 -16.51 3.78
CA LEU A 234 2.89 -16.30 4.00
C LEU A 234 2.09 -17.45 3.40
N GLN A 235 1.15 -17.97 4.17
CA GLN A 235 0.19 -18.99 3.73
C GLN A 235 -1.22 -18.41 3.77
N SER A 236 -1.96 -18.48 2.66
CA SER A 236 -3.36 -18.06 2.63
C SER A 236 -4.20 -18.88 3.61
N THR A 237 -5.06 -18.20 4.35
CA THR A 237 -5.98 -18.77 5.36
C THR A 237 -7.44 -18.35 5.11
N GLY A 238 -7.72 -17.87 3.90
CA GLY A 238 -9.05 -17.44 3.48
C GLY A 238 -9.17 -15.94 3.27
N LYS A 239 -10.42 -15.48 3.30
CA LYS A 239 -10.79 -14.07 3.12
C LYS A 239 -11.16 -13.46 4.47
N PHE A 240 -10.86 -12.18 4.63
CA PHE A 240 -11.40 -11.37 5.71
C PHE A 240 -11.64 -9.97 5.17
N SER A 241 -12.83 -9.43 5.43
CA SER A 241 -13.21 -8.10 5.01
C SER A 241 -14.13 -7.47 6.05
N ASN A 242 -13.87 -6.21 6.37
CA ASN A 242 -14.71 -5.40 7.24
C ASN A 242 -15.82 -4.69 6.45
N MET A 243 -15.91 -4.91 5.13
CA MET A 243 -16.79 -4.19 4.23
C MET A 243 -17.48 -5.14 3.26
N ASN A 244 -18.77 -4.94 3.05
CA ASN A 244 -19.46 -5.55 1.92
C ASN A 244 -20.54 -4.61 1.40
N CYS A 245 -20.47 -4.27 0.12
CA CYS A 245 -21.43 -3.43 -0.59
C CYS A 245 -21.67 -2.09 0.13
N ALA A 246 -20.62 -1.50 0.71
CA ALA A 246 -20.72 -0.38 1.63
C ALA A 246 -21.30 0.90 0.97
N LEU A 247 -21.17 1.05 -0.36
CA LEU A 247 -21.76 2.15 -1.12
C LEU A 247 -23.26 1.96 -1.46
N GLN A 248 -23.84 0.79 -1.18
CA GLN A 248 -25.29 0.53 -1.38
C GLN A 248 -26.12 0.63 -0.11
N LYS A 249 -25.48 0.47 1.06
CA LYS A 249 -26.17 0.65 2.35
C LYS A 249 -26.63 2.10 2.48
N LYS A 250 -27.94 2.33 2.31
CA LYS A 250 -28.63 3.54 2.78
C LYS A 250 -28.55 3.54 4.30
N TYR A 251 -28.23 4.68 4.89
CA TYR A 251 -28.44 4.93 6.31
C TYR A 251 -29.73 5.71 6.46
#